data_AF-A0A2M6X6G4-F1
#
_entry.id   AF-A0A2M6X6G4-F1
#
_cell.length_a   1.000
_cell.length_b   1.000
_cell.length_c   1.000
_cell.angle_alpha   90.00
_cell.angle_beta   90.00
_cell.angle_gamma   90.00
#
_symmetry.space_group_name_H-M   'P 1'
#
loop_
_entity.id
_entity.type
_entity.pdbx_description
1 polymer ?
#
loop_
_entity_poly.entity_id
_entity_poly.type
_entity_poly.pdbx_seq_one_letter_code
_entity_poly.pdbx_strand_id
1 'polypeptide(L)'
;MGAFGLLQILIDIVLCLSLLILWKKYFRLAAKDDPRLSRGLQILQSKIAVLEDLSDRTEHQVRQLSLLLDEKSKEVQERIESADRHIDGIRRSIQKSLEVAKIFEDKIPHAEVVERQNTQKYLDAAKMAHAGESVDAIAAKVALPKNEIEIIVKIHKDRSIVGAHENTENDPVSQERFVLNQPDNSFVEDSKSPNT
;
A
#
# COMPACT_ATOMS: atom_id res chain seq x y z
N MET A 1 -25.25 57.00 -100.54
CA MET A 1 -25.06 56.05 -99.42
C MET A 1 -24.24 56.66 -98.27
N GLY A 2 -24.54 57.89 -97.83
CA GLY A 2 -23.66 58.62 -96.89
C GLY A 2 -24.30 58.91 -95.53
N ALA A 3 -25.39 59.65 -95.50
CA ALA A 3 -25.99 60.11 -94.24
C ALA A 3 -26.79 59.03 -93.49
N PHE A 4 -27.54 58.19 -94.21
CA PHE A 4 -28.38 57.15 -93.59
C PHE A 4 -27.55 56.04 -92.93
N GLY A 5 -26.40 55.69 -93.51
CA GLY A 5 -25.48 54.71 -92.93
C GLY A 5 -24.77 55.22 -91.67
N LEU A 6 -24.39 56.50 -91.62
CA LEU A 6 -23.80 57.11 -90.43
C LEU A 6 -24.81 57.16 -89.26
N LEU A 7 -26.09 57.43 -89.56
CA LEU A 7 -27.14 57.41 -88.54
C LEU A 7 -27.37 56.00 -87.98
N GLN A 8 -27.35 54.98 -88.84
CA GLN A 8 -27.49 53.59 -88.42
C GLN A 8 -26.33 53.14 -87.51
N ILE A 9 -25.08 53.49 -87.87
CA ILE A 9 -23.90 53.20 -87.05
C ILE A 9 -23.99 53.89 -85.68
N LEU A 10 -24.47 55.14 -85.63
CA LEU A 10 -24.60 55.87 -84.37
C LEU A 10 -25.65 55.22 -83.44
N ILE A 11 -26.76 54.75 -84.01
CA ILE A 11 -27.79 54.02 -83.26
C ILE A 11 -27.23 52.68 -82.74
N ASP A 12 -26.50 51.93 -83.57
CA ASP A 12 -25.89 50.66 -83.17
C ASP A 12 -24.88 50.84 -82.02
N ILE A 13 -24.08 51.93 -82.05
CA ILE A 13 -23.14 52.26 -80.96
C ILE A 13 -23.89 52.55 -79.66
N VAL A 14 -24.96 53.34 -79.70
CA VAL A 14 -25.77 53.65 -78.50
C VAL A 14 -26.44 52.39 -77.96
N LEU A 15 -26.96 51.54 -78.84
CA LEU A 15 -27.59 50.28 -78.47
C LEU A 15 -26.57 49.32 -77.85
N CYS A 16 -25.37 49.21 -78.42
CA CYS A 16 -24.28 48.42 -77.86
C CYS A 16 -23.83 48.95 -76.47
N LEU A 17 -23.72 50.28 -76.32
CA LEU A 17 -23.33 50.90 -75.05
C LEU A 17 -24.38 50.66 -73.96
N SER A 18 -25.66 50.82 -74.29
CA SER A 18 -26.75 50.55 -73.36
C SER A 18 -26.80 49.07 -72.95
N LEU A 19 -26.56 48.15 -73.88
CA LEU A 19 -26.49 46.71 -73.61
C LEU A 19 -25.32 46.38 -72.67
N LEU A 20 -24.16 47.00 -72.87
CA LEU A 20 -23.00 46.82 -72.00
C LEU A 20 -23.25 47.35 -70.58
N ILE A 21 -23.96 48.48 -70.45
CA ILE A 21 -24.32 49.04 -69.14
C ILE A 21 -25.33 48.14 -68.43
N LEU A 22 -26.35 47.67 -69.15
CA LEU A 22 -27.34 46.70 -68.64
C LEU A 22 -26.67 45.39 -68.22
N TRP A 23 -25.75 44.88 -69.03
CA TRP A 23 -25.01 43.65 -68.74
C TRP A 23 -24.12 43.80 -67.51
N LYS A 24 -23.35 44.90 -67.41
CA LYS A 24 -22.55 45.21 -66.22
C LYS A 24 -23.41 45.45 -64.98
N LYS A 25 -24.64 45.97 -65.12
CA LYS A 25 -25.56 46.18 -64.01
C LYS A 25 -26.17 44.87 -63.53
N TYR A 26 -26.55 43.98 -64.46
CA TYR A 26 -27.09 42.66 -64.16
C TYR A 26 -26.05 41.76 -63.48
N PHE A 27 -24.82 41.71 -64.01
CA PHE A 27 -23.72 40.94 -63.40
C PHE A 27 -23.33 41.48 -62.01
N ARG A 28 -23.37 42.80 -61.80
CA ARG A 28 -23.11 43.38 -60.47
C ARG A 28 -24.24 43.16 -59.47
N LEU A 29 -25.49 43.01 -59.94
CA LEU A 29 -26.62 42.69 -59.06
C LEU A 29 -26.60 41.22 -58.65
N ALA A 30 -26.24 40.32 -59.57
CA ALA A 30 -26.11 38.89 -59.29
C ALA A 30 -24.94 38.57 -58.35
N ALA A 31 -23.89 39.40 -58.33
CA ALA A 31 -22.75 39.26 -57.42
C ALA A 31 -22.97 39.86 -56.02
N LYS A 32 -24.16 40.40 -55.73
CA LYS A 32 -24.55 40.74 -54.36
C LYS A 32 -25.18 39.50 -53.72
N ASP A 33 -24.34 38.50 -53.44
CA ASP A 33 -24.73 37.38 -52.59
C ASP A 33 -25.29 37.94 -51.28
N ASP A 34 -26.46 37.43 -50.87
CA ASP A 34 -27.14 37.93 -49.68
C ASP A 34 -26.19 37.86 -48.48
N PRO A 35 -25.97 38.98 -47.74
CA PRO A 35 -25.02 39.03 -46.64
C PRO A 35 -25.37 38.05 -45.50
N ARG A 36 -26.60 37.53 -45.47
CA ARG A 36 -27.06 36.50 -44.53
C ARG A 36 -26.61 35.09 -44.93
N LEU A 37 -26.59 34.78 -46.23
CA LEU A 37 -26.15 33.48 -46.73
C LEU A 37 -24.62 33.35 -46.62
N SER A 38 -23.90 34.40 -46.98
CA SER A 38 -22.43 34.47 -46.84
C SER A 38 -21.99 34.34 -45.37
N ARG A 39 -22.66 35.04 -44.44
CA ARG A 39 -22.41 34.87 -43.00
C ARG A 39 -22.79 33.48 -42.48
N GLY A 40 -23.89 32.90 -42.96
CA GLY A 40 -24.29 31.53 -42.61
C GLY A 40 -23.25 30.49 -43.03
N LEU A 41 -22.72 30.62 -44.25
CA LEU A 41 -21.66 29.77 -44.78
C LEU A 41 -20.34 29.94 -44.00
N GLN A 42 -19.96 31.18 -43.66
CA GLN A 42 -18.79 31.46 -42.82
C GLN A 42 -18.91 30.85 -41.42
N ILE A 43 -20.09 30.88 -40.81
CA ILE A 43 -20.33 30.26 -39.50
C ILE A 43 -20.27 28.73 -39.58
N LEU A 44 -20.77 28.13 -40.66
CA LEU A 44 -20.65 26.69 -40.87
C LEU A 44 -19.19 26.28 -41.07
N GLN A 45 -18.44 27.03 -41.87
CA GLN A 45 -17.02 26.78 -42.08
C GLN A 45 -16.23 26.92 -40.78
N SER A 46 -16.52 27.92 -39.95
CA SER A 46 -15.87 28.06 -38.64
C SER A 46 -16.28 26.96 -37.66
N LYS A 47 -17.53 26.50 -37.68
CA LYS A 47 -17.99 25.36 -36.87
C LYS A 47 -17.38 24.04 -37.31
N ILE A 48 -17.22 23.83 -38.62
CA ILE A 48 -16.55 22.65 -39.16
C ILE A 48 -15.09 22.66 -38.73
N ALA A 49 -14.39 23.79 -38.86
CA ALA A 49 -13.01 23.92 -38.40
C ALA A 49 -12.86 23.67 -36.88
N VAL A 50 -13.81 24.14 -36.06
CA VAL A 50 -13.79 23.89 -34.61
C VAL A 50 -14.11 22.43 -34.27
N LEU A 51 -15.04 21.78 -35.00
CA LEU A 51 -15.34 20.37 -34.79
C LEU A 51 -14.19 19.47 -35.24
N GLU A 52 -13.49 19.85 -36.32
CA GLU A 52 -12.29 19.17 -36.80
C GLU A 52 -11.17 19.27 -35.75
N ASP A 53 -10.89 20.46 -35.22
CA ASP A 53 -9.89 20.65 -34.15
C ASP A 53 -10.23 19.87 -32.87
N LEU A 54 -11.50 19.89 -32.45
CA LEU A 54 -11.97 19.10 -31.30
C LEU A 54 -11.88 17.59 -31.56
N SER A 55 -12.17 17.14 -32.79
CA SER A 55 -12.06 15.75 -33.20
C SER A 55 -10.61 15.30 -33.15
N ASP A 56 -9.70 16.06 -33.77
CA ASP A 56 -8.26 15.77 -33.79
C ASP A 56 -7.68 15.72 -32.37
N ARG A 57 -8.07 16.68 -31.53
CA ARG A 57 -7.65 16.71 -30.13
C ARG A 57 -8.18 15.53 -29.33
N THR A 58 -9.43 15.14 -29.55
CA THR A 58 -10.04 13.97 -28.89
C THR A 58 -9.32 12.70 -29.34
N GLU A 59 -9.04 12.56 -30.64
CA GLU A 59 -8.33 11.40 -31.17
C GLU A 59 -6.91 11.30 -30.58
N HIS A 60 -6.22 12.43 -30.42
CA HIS A 60 -4.93 12.48 -29.76
C HIS A 60 -5.02 12.05 -28.29
N GLN A 61 -6.02 12.56 -27.54
CA GLN A 61 -6.22 12.19 -26.14
C GLN A 61 -6.58 10.72 -25.97
N VAL A 62 -7.43 10.16 -26.86
CA VAL A 62 -7.79 8.74 -26.84
C VAL A 62 -6.55 7.87 -27.10
N ARG A 63 -5.69 8.26 -28.05
CA ARG A 63 -4.43 7.54 -28.28
C ARG A 63 -3.50 7.59 -27.07
N GLN A 64 -3.35 8.76 -26.45
CA GLN A 64 -2.55 8.90 -25.23
C GLN A 64 -3.11 8.05 -24.07
N LEU A 65 -4.43 8.06 -23.87
CA LEU A 65 -5.10 7.24 -22.85
C LEU A 65 -4.93 5.75 -23.12
N SER A 66 -5.02 5.31 -24.39
CA SER A 66 -4.78 3.91 -24.75
C SER A 66 -3.36 3.47 -24.40
N LEU A 67 -2.36 4.30 -24.71
CA LEU A 67 -0.96 4.00 -24.38
C LEU A 67 -0.73 3.94 -22.87
N LEU A 68 -1.28 4.90 -22.12
CA LEU A 68 -1.18 4.93 -20.67
C LEU A 68 -1.90 3.73 -20.03
N LEU A 69 -3.05 3.35 -20.58
CA LEU A 69 -3.79 2.17 -20.13
C LEU A 69 -2.98 0.89 -20.33
N ASP A 70 -2.33 0.72 -21.49
CA ASP A 70 -1.46 -0.43 -21.76
C ASP A 70 -0.25 -0.47 -20.82
N GLU A 71 0.36 0.68 -20.55
CA GLU A 71 1.46 0.79 -19.59
C GLU A 71 1.03 0.44 -18.17
N LYS A 72 -0.11 0.99 -17.71
CA LYS A 72 -0.64 0.69 -16.38
C LYS A 72 -1.12 -0.75 -16.24
N SER A 73 -1.64 -1.34 -17.32
CA SER A 73 -2.00 -2.76 -17.34
C SER A 73 -0.77 -3.64 -17.12
N LYS A 74 0.35 -3.33 -17.77
CA LYS A 74 1.62 -4.04 -17.56
C LYS A 74 2.14 -3.88 -16.13
N GLU A 75 2.13 -2.66 -15.60
CA GLU A 75 2.57 -2.40 -14.22
C GLU A 75 1.74 -3.20 -13.19
N VAL A 76 0.42 -3.26 -13.38
CA VAL A 76 -0.46 -4.07 -12.52
C VAL A 76 -0.12 -5.55 -12.63
N GLN A 77 0.11 -6.06 -13.85
CA GLN A 77 0.49 -7.45 -14.08
C GLN A 77 1.81 -7.80 -13.37
N GLU A 78 2.83 -6.94 -13.47
CA GLU A 78 4.11 -7.14 -12.78
C GLU A 78 3.96 -7.15 -11.25
N ARG A 79 3.11 -6.27 -10.71
CA ARG A 79 2.81 -6.24 -9.27
C ARG A 79 2.09 -7.50 -8.80
N ILE A 80 1.17 -8.03 -9.60
CA ILE A 80 0.49 -9.30 -9.31
C ILE A 80 1.51 -10.43 -9.25
N GLU A 81 2.38 -10.55 -10.25
CA GLU A 81 3.42 -11.57 -10.27
C GLU A 81 4.40 -11.45 -9.08
N SER A 82 4.73 -10.23 -8.68
CA SER A 82 5.56 -10.01 -7.49
C SER A 82 4.85 -10.40 -6.19
N ALA A 83 3.55 -10.11 -6.08
CA ALA A 83 2.74 -10.51 -4.93
C ALA A 83 2.62 -12.03 -4.83
N ASP A 84 2.43 -12.73 -5.95
CA ASP A 84 2.39 -14.19 -6.00
C ASP A 84 3.71 -14.81 -5.52
N ARG A 85 4.85 -14.26 -5.95
CA ARG A 85 6.18 -14.68 -5.45
C ARG A 85 6.29 -14.51 -3.93
N HIS A 86 5.77 -13.42 -3.38
CA HIS A 86 5.78 -13.19 -1.92
C HIS A 86 4.86 -14.16 -1.18
N ILE A 87 3.67 -14.43 -1.71
CA ILE A 87 2.72 -15.41 -1.14
C ILE A 87 3.36 -16.80 -1.11
N ASP A 88 4.06 -17.20 -2.17
CA ASP A 88 4.77 -18.47 -2.22
C ASP A 88 5.91 -18.53 -1.20
N GLY A 89 6.66 -17.44 -1.03
CA GLY A 89 7.67 -17.30 0.01
C GLY A 89 7.07 -17.48 1.42
N ILE A 90 5.96 -16.79 1.70
CA ILE A 90 5.24 -16.87 2.97
C ILE A 90 4.73 -18.29 3.20
N ARG A 91 4.13 -18.95 2.20
CA ARG A 91 3.66 -20.34 2.33
C ARG A 91 4.78 -21.30 2.70
N ARG A 92 5.95 -21.17 2.07
CA ARG A 92 7.13 -21.99 2.41
C ARG A 92 7.60 -21.72 3.83
N SER A 93 7.62 -20.46 4.26
CA SER A 93 8.01 -20.10 5.63
C SER A 93 7.01 -20.63 6.65
N ILE A 94 5.70 -20.53 6.39
CA ILE A 94 4.66 -21.11 7.25
C ILE A 94 4.84 -22.63 7.37
N GLN A 95 5.07 -23.32 6.25
CA GLN A 95 5.27 -24.77 6.27
C GLN A 95 6.46 -25.17 7.13
N LYS A 96 7.60 -24.47 6.99
CA LYS A 96 8.79 -24.70 7.83
C LYS A 96 8.50 -24.41 9.29
N SER A 97 7.82 -23.29 9.61
CA SER A 97 7.46 -22.95 10.98
C SER A 97 6.53 -24.00 11.60
N LEU A 98 5.62 -24.58 10.81
CA LEU A 98 4.73 -25.64 11.26
C LEU A 98 5.51 -26.94 11.55
N GLU A 99 6.45 -27.31 10.69
CA GLU A 99 7.35 -28.44 10.94
C GLU A 99 8.18 -28.24 12.20
N VAL A 100 8.76 -27.04 12.38
CA VAL A 100 9.51 -26.68 13.57
C VAL A 100 8.62 -26.72 14.81
N ALA A 101 7.40 -26.17 14.74
CA ALA A 101 6.45 -26.20 15.85
C ALA A 101 6.10 -27.63 16.26
N LYS A 102 5.88 -28.55 15.30
CA LYS A 102 5.67 -29.98 15.59
C LYS A 102 6.85 -30.60 16.32
N ILE A 103 8.08 -30.30 15.88
CA ILE A 103 9.30 -30.79 16.55
C ILE A 103 9.39 -30.27 17.99
N PHE A 104 8.99 -29.02 18.24
CA PHE A 104 9.00 -28.43 19.59
C PHE A 104 7.87 -28.96 20.47
N GLU A 105 6.69 -29.24 19.93
CA GLU A 105 5.59 -29.88 20.65
C GLU A 105 6.03 -31.28 21.15
N ASP A 106 6.68 -32.06 20.30
CA ASP A 106 7.17 -33.40 20.66
C ASP A 106 8.36 -33.39 21.64
N LYS A 107 9.19 -32.32 21.62
CA LYS A 107 10.44 -32.25 22.38
C LYS A 107 10.36 -31.51 23.70
N ILE A 108 9.25 -30.89 24.06
CA ILE A 108 9.10 -30.33 25.41
C ILE A 108 8.72 -31.49 26.33
N PRO A 109 9.61 -31.95 27.23
CA PRO A 109 9.23 -32.92 28.25
C PRO A 109 8.29 -32.23 29.24
N HIS A 110 7.00 -32.24 28.94
CA HIS A 110 5.97 -31.59 29.76
C HIS A 110 6.00 -32.11 31.21
N ALA A 111 6.36 -33.38 31.41
CA ALA A 111 6.55 -33.96 32.74
C ALA A 111 7.72 -33.30 33.51
N GLU A 112 8.89 -33.16 32.89
CA GLU A 112 10.09 -32.61 33.55
C GLU A 112 9.93 -31.11 33.85
N VAL A 113 9.26 -30.36 32.97
CA VAL A 113 8.98 -28.93 33.21
C VAL A 113 8.01 -28.75 34.38
N VAL A 114 6.98 -29.60 34.48
CA VAL A 114 6.03 -29.57 35.61
C VAL A 114 6.74 -29.95 36.92
N GLU A 115 7.62 -30.94 36.91
CA GLU A 115 8.44 -31.29 38.07
C GLU A 115 9.33 -30.12 38.50
N ARG A 116 10.05 -29.48 37.57
CA ARG A 116 10.89 -28.30 37.87
C ARG A 116 10.08 -27.14 38.43
N GLN A 117 8.88 -26.86 37.89
CA GLN A 117 7.99 -25.83 38.42
C GLN A 117 7.52 -26.15 39.84
N ASN A 118 7.20 -27.41 40.12
CA ASN A 118 6.82 -27.84 41.46
C ASN A 118 8.02 -27.73 42.43
N THR A 119 9.22 -28.16 42.01
CA THR A 119 10.46 -27.98 42.79
C THR A 119 10.74 -26.51 43.09
N GLN A 120 10.53 -25.61 42.12
CA GLN A 120 10.68 -24.17 42.33
C GLN A 120 9.71 -23.63 43.38
N LYS A 121 8.43 -24.06 43.36
CA LYS A 121 7.46 -23.68 44.41
C LYS A 121 7.93 -24.12 45.79
N TYR A 122 8.46 -25.34 45.94
CA TYR A 122 9.01 -25.80 47.22
C TYR A 122 10.24 -25.01 47.65
N LEU A 123 11.10 -24.64 46.71
CA LEU A 123 12.32 -23.88 46.96
C LEU A 123 11.98 -22.44 47.38
N ASP A 124 10.99 -21.82 46.75
CA ASP A 124 10.49 -20.49 47.11
C ASP A 124 9.76 -20.50 48.46
N ALA A 125 8.97 -21.54 48.75
CA ALA A 125 8.39 -21.73 50.08
C ALA A 125 9.47 -21.88 51.15
N ALA A 126 10.56 -22.61 50.87
CA ALA A 126 11.69 -22.74 51.79
C ALA A 126 12.44 -21.41 52.00
N LYS A 127 12.61 -20.59 50.96
CA LYS A 127 13.19 -19.24 51.08
C LYS A 127 12.32 -18.31 51.91
N MET A 128 11.01 -18.32 51.71
CA MET A 128 10.08 -17.50 52.50
C MET A 128 10.00 -17.97 53.96
N ALA A 129 10.05 -19.29 54.19
CA ALA A 129 10.16 -19.86 55.53
C ALA A 129 11.46 -19.44 56.23
N HIS A 130 12.58 -19.41 55.49
CA HIS A 130 13.86 -18.91 55.99
C HIS A 130 13.82 -17.40 56.32
N ALA A 131 13.06 -16.62 55.56
CA ALA A 131 12.84 -15.20 55.85
C ALA A 131 11.93 -14.96 57.07
N GLY A 132 11.37 -16.02 57.67
CA GLY A 132 10.50 -15.94 58.85
C GLY A 132 9.06 -15.57 58.54
N GLU A 133 8.60 -15.72 57.29
CA GLU A 133 7.19 -15.49 56.95
C GLU A 133 6.27 -16.53 57.62
N SER A 134 5.05 -16.12 57.97
CA SER A 134 4.06 -17.01 58.57
C SER A 134 3.51 -18.02 57.56
N VAL A 135 3.08 -19.19 58.03
CA VAL A 135 2.55 -20.29 57.19
C VAL A 135 1.41 -19.82 56.28
N ASP A 136 0.52 -18.96 56.78
CA ASP A 136 -0.59 -18.41 55.99
C ASP A 136 -0.14 -17.42 54.92
N ALA A 137 0.93 -16.65 55.17
CA ALA A 137 1.50 -15.73 54.18
C ALA A 137 2.21 -16.49 53.05
N ILE A 138 2.92 -17.57 53.39
CA ILE A 138 3.57 -18.45 52.42
C ILE A 138 2.52 -19.19 51.58
N ALA A 139 1.45 -19.68 52.19
CA ALA A 139 0.36 -20.38 51.49
C ALA A 139 -0.44 -19.47 50.53
N ALA A 140 -0.51 -18.17 50.83
CA ALA A 140 -1.14 -17.20 49.94
C ALA A 140 -0.28 -16.89 48.70
N LYS A 141 1.05 -16.96 48.82
CA LYS A 141 2.00 -16.64 47.74
C LYS A 141 2.42 -17.87 46.93
N VAL A 142 2.62 -19.00 47.59
CA VAL A 142 3.01 -20.26 46.98
C VAL A 142 1.81 -21.19 47.03
N ALA A 143 1.31 -21.59 45.86
CA ALA A 143 0.16 -22.48 45.71
C ALA A 143 0.49 -23.95 46.07
N LEU A 144 1.04 -24.16 47.26
CA LEU A 144 1.30 -25.45 47.89
C LEU A 144 0.27 -25.70 48.99
N PRO A 145 -0.07 -26.96 49.28
CA PRO A 145 -1.02 -27.28 50.33
C PRO A 145 -0.41 -26.96 51.71
N LYS A 146 -1.25 -26.46 52.62
CA LYS A 146 -0.80 -25.92 53.92
C LYS A 146 0.00 -26.91 54.77
N ASN A 147 -0.34 -28.20 54.70
CA ASN A 147 0.37 -29.28 55.38
C ASN A 147 1.85 -29.41 54.97
N GLU A 148 2.17 -29.22 53.69
CA GLU A 148 3.55 -29.32 53.18
C GLU A 148 4.39 -28.11 53.57
N ILE A 149 3.77 -26.93 53.61
CA ILE A 149 4.40 -25.68 54.05
C ILE A 149 4.75 -25.77 55.54
N GLU A 150 3.86 -26.31 56.38
CA GLU A 150 4.12 -26.54 57.81
C GLU A 150 5.33 -27.45 58.05
N ILE A 151 5.48 -28.49 57.21
CA ILE A 151 6.64 -29.40 57.28
C ILE A 151 7.92 -28.65 56.92
N ILE A 152 7.92 -27.82 55.87
CA ILE A 152 9.09 -27.04 55.45
C ILE A 152 9.51 -26.05 56.55
N VAL A 153 8.55 -25.32 57.13
CA VAL A 153 8.79 -24.38 58.23
C VAL A 153 9.32 -25.10 59.47
N LYS A 154 8.77 -26.28 59.81
CA LYS A 154 9.20 -27.08 60.95
C LYS A 154 10.62 -27.64 60.76
N ILE A 155 10.92 -28.24 59.61
CA ILE A 155 12.26 -28.75 59.26
C ILE A 155 13.29 -27.61 59.28
N HIS A 156 12.92 -26.44 58.78
CA HIS A 156 13.81 -25.28 58.80
C HIS A 156 14.05 -24.77 60.22
N LYS A 157 13.01 -24.68 61.05
CA LYS A 157 13.13 -24.31 62.47
C LYS A 157 13.99 -25.29 63.24
N ASP A 158 13.83 -26.59 63.00
CA ASP A 158 14.64 -27.64 63.63
C ASP A 158 16.12 -27.53 63.17
N ARG A 159 16.38 -27.19 61.90
CA ARG A 159 17.75 -26.91 61.41
C ARG A 159 18.35 -25.60 61.92
N SER A 160 17.57 -24.53 62.09
CA SER A 160 18.10 -23.27 62.62
C SER A 160 18.45 -23.37 64.11
N ILE A 161 17.78 -24.26 64.84
CA ILE A 161 18.10 -24.61 66.24
C ILE A 161 19.37 -25.48 66.33
N VAL A 162 19.59 -26.39 65.37
CA VAL A 162 20.78 -27.27 65.35
C VAL A 162 22.02 -26.56 64.76
N GLY A 163 21.85 -25.63 63.81
CA GLY A 163 22.94 -24.88 63.16
C GLY A 163 23.56 -23.75 63.99
N ALA A 164 23.00 -23.41 65.14
CA ALA A 164 23.60 -22.43 66.06
C ALA A 164 24.94 -22.91 66.69
N HIS A 165 25.34 -24.15 66.43
CA HIS A 165 26.60 -24.74 66.92
C HIS A 165 27.68 -25.00 65.86
N GLU A 166 27.45 -24.72 64.57
CA GLU A 166 28.45 -25.00 63.53
C GLU A 166 28.45 -23.92 62.44
N ASN A 167 29.03 -22.75 62.77
CA ASN A 167 29.34 -21.71 61.79
C ASN A 167 30.84 -21.66 61.59
N THR A 168 31.35 -22.28 60.52
CA THR A 168 32.30 -21.68 59.55
C THR A 168 32.76 -22.75 58.56
N GLU A 169 32.16 -22.82 57.37
CA GLU A 169 32.95 -22.99 56.15
C GLU A 169 32.17 -22.56 54.91
N ASN A 170 32.90 -21.91 54.01
CA ASN A 170 32.44 -21.24 52.80
C ASN A 170 31.98 -22.24 51.74
N ASP A 171 31.10 -21.81 50.82
CA ASP A 171 31.35 -22.06 49.40
C ASP A 171 30.59 -21.08 48.48
N PRO A 172 31.27 -20.43 47.51
CA PRO A 172 30.67 -19.53 46.54
C PRO A 172 30.48 -20.22 45.18
N VAL A 173 29.26 -20.57 44.80
CA VAL A 173 28.94 -20.92 43.39
C VAL A 173 27.58 -20.36 43.01
N SER A 174 27.56 -19.08 42.65
CA SER A 174 26.44 -18.44 41.95
C SER A 174 26.97 -17.21 41.22
N GLN A 175 27.63 -17.42 40.08
CA GLN A 175 27.77 -16.42 39.01
C GLN A 175 28.55 -17.05 37.84
N GLU A 176 27.92 -17.91 37.04
CA GLU A 176 28.30 -18.07 35.63
C GLU A 176 27.23 -18.89 34.88
N ARG A 177 26.84 -18.37 33.70
CA ARG A 177 25.97 -18.97 32.66
C ARG A 177 24.46 -18.88 33.00
N PHE A 178 23.60 -18.21 32.24
CA PHE A 178 23.54 -18.15 30.78
C PHE A 178 22.71 -16.91 30.37
N VAL A 179 23.41 -15.88 29.88
CA VAL A 179 22.86 -14.88 28.96
C VAL A 179 22.96 -15.51 27.58
N LEU A 180 21.83 -15.78 26.91
CA LEU A 180 21.75 -15.85 25.45
C LEU A 180 20.29 -15.95 24.98
N ASN A 181 19.98 -15.15 23.97
CA ASN A 181 18.80 -15.12 23.09
C ASN A 181 17.57 -14.35 23.58
N GLN A 182 17.72 -13.02 23.62
CA GLN A 182 16.68 -12.14 23.06
C GLN A 182 16.60 -12.40 21.55
N PRO A 183 15.41 -12.58 20.95
CA PRO A 183 15.28 -12.56 19.50
C PRO A 183 15.53 -11.14 18.99
N ASP A 184 16.53 -11.00 18.11
CA ASP A 184 16.80 -9.81 17.32
C ASP A 184 15.53 -9.39 16.58
N ASN A 185 14.90 -8.33 17.07
CA ASN A 185 13.83 -7.64 16.39
C ASN A 185 14.46 -6.68 15.37
N SER A 186 15.03 -7.25 14.31
CA SER A 186 15.45 -6.51 13.12
C SER A 186 14.43 -6.71 12.00
N PHE A 187 13.20 -6.24 12.24
CA PHE A 187 12.29 -5.91 11.16
C PHE A 187 12.71 -4.54 10.62
N VAL A 188 13.50 -4.59 9.55
CA VAL A 188 13.93 -3.43 8.77
C VAL A 188 12.70 -2.78 8.13
N GLU A 189 12.36 -1.59 8.60
CA GLU A 189 11.57 -0.61 7.85
C GLU A 189 12.40 -0.15 6.64
N ASP A 190 12.15 -0.74 5.48
CA ASP A 190 12.51 -0.12 4.20
C ASP A 190 11.23 0.16 3.40
N SER A 191 10.66 1.34 3.64
CA SER A 191 9.72 1.98 2.71
C SER A 191 9.94 3.49 2.68
N LYS A 192 11.14 3.89 2.25
CA LYS A 192 11.37 5.27 1.80
C LYS A 192 11.11 5.35 0.30
N SER A 193 9.95 5.91 -0.03
CA SER A 193 9.55 6.38 -1.35
C SER A 193 10.64 7.24 -2.01
N PRO A 194 10.98 7.03 -3.30
CA PRO A 194 11.65 8.05 -4.10
C PRO A 194 10.61 8.95 -4.76
N ASN A 195 10.57 10.20 -4.29
CA ASN A 195 10.00 11.33 -5.00
C ASN A 195 11.10 11.88 -5.91
N THR A 196 10.96 11.68 -7.23
CA THR A 196 11.35 12.57 -8.35
C THR A 196 11.09 11.85 -9.65
#